data_AF-A0A314YTN6-F1
#
_entry.id   AF-A0A314YTN6-F1
#
_cell.length_a   1.000
_cell.length_b   1.000
_cell.length_c   1.000
_cell.angle_alpha   90.00
_cell.angle_beta   90.00
_cell.angle_gamma   90.00
#
_symmetry.space_group_name_H-M   'P 1'
#
loop_
_entity.id
_entity.type
_entity.pdbx_description
1 polymer ?
#
loop_
_entity_poly.entity_id
_entity_poly.type
_entity_poly.pdbx_seq_one_letter_code
_entity_poly.pdbx_strand_id
1 'polypeptide(L)'
;MNEASNFCSGKCKIPKGQCPTGSGPGWVCCLDCKNITKTRWDEPPYKINASGLQVPIGFKTIATSATHYNGVLEYDAHSLYGFSQSIATHKALQGLEGKRPFILTRSTYVGSGRYAAHWTGDNKGTWEDLKISITTVLNFGLFGVPMVGADICGFYPAPTEELCNRWIEVGAFYPFSRDHANFYSPRQELYQWESVAQSARNALGMRYKLLPYLYTLNYEAHISGAPIARPLFFSFPTYTETYGLSTQFLLGSSVMISPVLEQGKSTVKALFPPGTWYSLFDLTQVIDSKQGKYVTLDAPLHVVNVHVYQNTILPMQQGGLISKAARTTPFNLVVTFPAGASNATAKGNLFLDDDELPEMNLGSGYSTYVDFYATVSQGSVKVWSEVQEGKFALDKGWVVEKVSVLGLDGSGGTSALEVDGNPVTSVSSIELSTSEQKYLEEAEDGEKTKSVMVDVDGLSLPVGKNFAVSWKMGIKA
;
A
#
# COMPACT_ATOMS: atom_id res chain seq x y z
N MET A 1 21.69 3.26 9.50
CA MET A 1 23.04 3.30 10.15
C MET A 1 23.09 2.45 11.41
N ASN A 2 22.07 1.66 11.70
CA ASN A 2 21.87 0.96 12.96
C ASN A 2 22.00 -0.56 12.83
N GLU A 3 22.80 -1.01 11.88
CA GLU A 3 23.20 -2.41 11.76
C GLU A 3 24.01 -2.92 12.96
N ALA A 4 24.96 -2.21 13.62
CA ALA A 4 25.40 -0.82 13.54
C ALA A 4 26.49 -0.57 12.48
N SER A 5 26.26 0.38 11.57
CA SER A 5 27.22 0.69 10.51
C SER A 5 28.45 1.40 11.07
N ASN A 6 29.63 0.98 10.60
CA ASN A 6 30.91 1.56 10.95
C ASN A 6 31.80 1.76 9.71
N PHE A 7 32.48 2.91 9.63
CA PHE A 7 33.40 3.19 8.51
C PHE A 7 34.70 2.39 8.59
N CYS A 8 35.08 1.86 9.76
CA CYS A 8 36.14 0.86 9.92
C CYS A 8 35.56 -0.54 10.18
N SER A 9 36.41 -1.56 10.09
CA SER A 9 36.12 -2.88 10.63
C SER A 9 36.58 -2.94 12.09
N GLY A 10 35.65 -3.04 13.04
CA GLY A 10 35.98 -3.08 14.47
C GLY A 10 36.31 -1.70 15.06
N LYS A 11 37.46 -1.55 15.72
CA LYS A 11 37.80 -0.31 16.43
C LYS A 11 38.21 0.80 15.46
N CYS A 12 37.53 1.94 15.53
CA CYS A 12 37.96 3.18 14.86
C CYS A 12 38.63 4.13 15.84
N LYS A 13 39.62 4.88 15.36
CA LYS A 13 40.11 6.10 16.03
C LYS A 13 40.05 7.27 15.07
N ILE A 14 39.75 8.46 15.59
CA ILE A 14 39.89 9.72 14.86
C ILE A 14 41.31 10.25 15.10
N PRO A 15 42.22 10.20 14.11
CA PRO A 15 43.54 10.79 14.24
C PRO A 15 43.45 12.33 14.35
N LYS A 16 44.25 12.93 15.23
CA LYS A 16 44.28 14.38 15.44
C LYS A 16 44.68 15.09 14.14
N GLY A 17 43.88 16.07 13.71
CA GLY A 17 44.21 16.99 12.59
C GLY A 17 44.03 16.42 11.19
N GLN A 18 43.51 15.19 11.02
CA GLN A 18 43.42 14.52 9.72
C GLN A 18 42.02 14.53 9.11
N CYS A 19 40.98 14.69 9.93
CA CYS A 19 39.61 14.71 9.45
C CYS A 19 39.20 16.11 8.98
N PRO A 20 38.65 16.26 7.75
CA PRO A 20 38.22 17.55 7.23
C PRO A 20 37.05 18.12 8.03
N THR A 21 37.02 19.45 8.19
CA THR A 21 36.01 20.20 8.96
C THR A 21 34.68 20.41 8.21
N GLY A 22 34.33 19.51 7.28
CA GLY A 22 33.00 19.51 6.63
C GLY A 22 32.87 20.22 5.28
N SER A 23 33.98 20.62 4.62
CA SER A 23 33.95 21.34 3.33
C SER A 23 34.68 20.63 2.16
N GLY A 24 35.09 19.37 2.32
CA GLY A 24 35.75 18.57 1.27
C GLY A 24 34.84 17.45 0.72
N PRO A 25 35.25 16.74 -0.36
CA PRO A 25 34.49 15.61 -0.90
C PRO A 25 34.25 14.58 0.21
N GLY A 26 33.00 14.48 0.66
CA GLY A 26 32.60 13.91 1.95
C GLY A 26 32.64 12.39 2.06
N TRP A 27 33.59 11.72 1.41
CA TRP A 27 33.74 10.26 1.42
C TRP A 27 35.16 9.78 1.74
N VAL A 28 36.13 10.67 1.97
CA VAL A 28 37.48 10.25 2.39
C VAL A 28 37.42 9.85 3.86
N CYS A 29 37.44 8.53 4.12
CA CYS A 29 37.56 8.00 5.47
C CYS A 29 38.91 8.42 6.06
N CYS A 30 38.87 9.44 6.91
CA CYS A 30 40.02 9.95 7.67
C CYS A 30 40.28 9.17 8.96
N LEU A 31 39.53 8.09 9.22
CA LEU A 31 39.65 7.28 10.42
C LEU A 31 40.85 6.33 10.32
N ASP A 32 41.53 6.12 11.45
CA ASP A 32 42.51 5.04 11.56
C ASP A 32 41.78 3.70 11.78
N CYS A 33 41.69 2.92 10.72
CA CYS A 33 41.05 1.61 10.66
C CYS A 33 42.01 0.44 10.96
N LYS A 34 43.27 0.68 11.34
CA LYS A 34 44.30 -0.37 11.43
C LYS A 34 44.15 -1.29 12.65
N ASN A 35 43.35 -0.89 13.64
CA ASN A 35 43.26 -1.57 14.92
C ASN A 35 42.16 -2.64 14.94
N ILE A 36 42.32 -3.66 14.10
CA ILE A 36 41.39 -4.80 14.01
C ILE A 36 41.64 -5.75 15.19
N THR A 37 40.58 -6.15 15.88
CA THR A 37 40.64 -7.20 16.92
C THR A 37 40.97 -8.55 16.28
N LYS A 38 41.84 -9.34 16.93
CA LYS A 38 42.20 -10.70 16.50
C LYS A 38 41.79 -11.71 17.55
N THR A 39 40.49 -11.88 17.73
CA THR A 39 39.92 -12.89 18.63
C THR A 39 39.33 -14.05 17.81
N ARG A 40 39.04 -15.17 18.47
CA ARG A 40 38.33 -16.30 17.83
C ARG A 40 36.94 -15.92 17.29
N TRP A 41 36.37 -14.80 17.73
CA TRP A 41 35.07 -14.29 17.30
C TRP A 41 35.18 -13.43 16.04
N ASP A 42 36.35 -12.84 15.76
CA ASP A 42 36.58 -12.07 14.54
C ASP A 42 36.79 -13.00 13.33
N GLU A 43 37.30 -14.21 13.59
CA GLU A 43 37.59 -15.28 12.62
C GLU A 43 36.90 -16.59 13.04
N PRO A 44 35.56 -16.70 12.89
CA PRO A 44 34.85 -17.93 13.22
C PRO A 44 35.34 -19.11 12.35
N PRO A 45 35.25 -20.36 12.85
CA PRO A 45 35.71 -21.53 12.11
C PRO A 45 34.99 -21.72 10.78
N TYR A 46 33.72 -21.29 10.70
CA TYR A 46 32.94 -21.23 9.47
C TYR A 46 32.71 -19.77 9.06
N LYS A 47 33.14 -19.43 7.84
CA LYS A 47 33.00 -18.08 7.28
C LYS A 47 31.75 -18.02 6.40
N ILE A 48 30.74 -17.30 6.87
CA ILE A 48 29.54 -17.02 6.07
C ILE A 48 29.88 -16.13 4.87
N ASN A 49 29.06 -16.18 3.83
CA ASN A 49 29.16 -15.25 2.70
C ASN A 49 28.49 -13.91 3.02
N ALA A 50 29.08 -13.12 3.93
CA ALA A 50 28.44 -11.96 4.54
C ALA A 50 28.13 -10.80 3.57
N SER A 51 28.92 -10.61 2.52
CA SER A 51 28.82 -9.45 1.62
C SER A 51 28.96 -9.79 0.14
N GLY A 52 28.97 -11.09 -0.20
CA GLY A 52 29.44 -11.54 -1.52
C GLY A 52 30.96 -11.40 -1.70
N LEU A 53 31.67 -10.88 -0.70
CA LEU A 53 33.13 -10.74 -0.66
C LEU A 53 33.73 -11.62 0.45
N GLN A 54 34.97 -12.05 0.27
CA GLN A 54 35.75 -12.78 1.28
C GLN A 54 36.26 -11.81 2.36
N VAL A 55 35.38 -11.37 3.26
CA VAL A 55 35.68 -10.44 4.36
C VAL A 55 35.27 -11.02 5.73
N PRO A 56 35.92 -10.61 6.83
CA PRO A 56 35.50 -11.02 8.18
C PRO A 56 34.09 -10.52 8.53
N ILE A 57 33.41 -11.21 9.44
CA ILE A 57 32.05 -10.82 9.88
C ILE A 57 32.00 -9.46 10.61
N GLY A 58 33.14 -8.99 11.14
CA GLY A 58 33.28 -7.65 11.71
C GLY A 58 33.53 -6.54 10.67
N PHE A 59 33.39 -6.83 9.37
CA PHE A 59 33.61 -5.86 8.30
C PHE A 59 32.58 -4.73 8.37
N LYS A 60 33.05 -3.48 8.47
CA LYS A 60 32.21 -2.26 8.49
C LYS A 60 31.13 -2.24 9.58
N THR A 61 31.41 -2.89 10.70
CA THR A 61 30.54 -2.93 11.89
C THR A 61 31.36 -2.86 13.19
N ILE A 62 30.69 -3.00 14.33
CA ILE A 62 31.28 -3.17 15.67
C ILE A 62 32.14 -4.45 15.68
N ALA A 63 33.23 -4.44 16.45
CA ALA A 63 34.07 -5.63 16.65
C ALA A 63 33.25 -6.75 17.29
N THR A 64 33.31 -7.98 16.77
CA THR A 64 32.46 -9.09 17.25
C THR A 64 32.82 -9.55 18.67
N SER A 65 34.03 -9.20 19.13
CA SER A 65 34.48 -9.38 20.51
C SER A 65 33.99 -8.30 21.49
N ALA A 66 33.28 -7.27 21.02
CA ALA A 66 32.65 -6.30 21.90
C ALA A 66 31.59 -6.97 22.78
N THR A 67 31.31 -6.37 23.94
CA THR A 67 30.33 -6.89 24.90
C THR A 67 29.20 -5.89 25.10
N HIS A 68 28.00 -6.43 25.20
CA HIS A 68 26.78 -5.76 25.63
C HIS A 68 26.56 -6.00 27.13
N TYR A 69 25.44 -5.50 27.65
CA TYR A 69 25.02 -5.73 29.03
C TYR A 69 25.06 -7.23 29.40
N ASN A 70 25.46 -7.54 30.64
CA ASN A 70 25.68 -8.89 31.16
C ASN A 70 26.72 -9.74 30.38
N GLY A 71 27.60 -9.11 29.59
CA GLY A 71 28.70 -9.82 28.93
C GLY A 71 28.30 -10.57 27.66
N VAL A 72 27.09 -10.34 27.13
CA VAL A 72 26.67 -10.87 25.83
C VAL A 72 27.60 -10.33 24.74
N LEU A 73 28.09 -11.19 23.85
CA LEU A 73 29.00 -10.78 22.78
C LEU A 73 28.25 -10.14 21.62
N GLU A 74 28.88 -9.16 20.96
CA GLU A 74 28.40 -8.64 19.67
C GLU A 74 28.29 -9.75 18.64
N TYR A 75 29.18 -10.75 18.68
CA TYR A 75 29.08 -11.97 17.86
C TYR A 75 27.68 -12.61 17.88
N ASP A 76 27.04 -12.65 19.06
CA ASP A 76 25.72 -13.25 19.24
C ASP A 76 24.58 -12.25 19.01
N ALA A 77 24.82 -10.97 19.36
CA ALA A 77 23.77 -9.94 19.40
C ALA A 77 23.73 -9.00 18.18
N HIS A 78 24.69 -9.09 17.25
CA HIS A 78 24.85 -8.14 16.14
C HIS A 78 23.54 -7.85 15.40
N SER A 79 22.87 -8.90 14.90
CA SER A 79 21.63 -8.77 14.14
C SER A 79 20.44 -8.25 14.95
N LEU A 80 20.56 -8.15 16.28
CA LEU A 80 19.53 -7.60 17.17
C LEU A 80 19.70 -6.10 17.42
N TYR A 81 20.80 -5.48 16.98
CA TYR A 81 21.12 -4.10 17.32
C TYR A 81 20.03 -3.12 16.88
N GLY A 82 19.70 -3.08 15.59
CA GLY A 82 18.65 -2.22 15.04
C GLY A 82 17.26 -2.51 15.62
N PHE A 83 16.97 -3.78 15.90
CA PHE A 83 15.72 -4.18 16.54
C PHE A 83 15.61 -3.65 17.98
N SER A 84 16.65 -3.85 18.80
CA SER A 84 16.68 -3.35 20.18
C SER A 84 16.62 -1.82 20.25
N GLN A 85 17.26 -1.12 19.31
CA GLN A 85 17.16 0.33 19.18
C GLN A 85 15.73 0.77 18.82
N SER A 86 15.04 0.04 17.95
CA SER A 86 13.65 0.34 17.57
C SER A 86 12.70 0.23 18.77
N ILE A 87 12.87 -0.80 19.61
CA ILE A 87 12.13 -0.95 20.88
C ILE A 87 12.37 0.24 21.81
N ALA A 88 13.64 0.62 22.01
CA ALA A 88 14.00 1.73 22.88
C ALA A 88 13.43 3.07 22.36
N THR A 89 13.50 3.30 21.04
CA THR A 89 12.96 4.50 20.38
C THR A 89 11.45 4.56 20.50
N HIS A 90 10.75 3.44 20.32
CA HIS A 90 9.30 3.33 20.49
C HIS A 90 8.88 3.71 21.91
N LYS A 91 9.53 3.12 22.92
CA LYS A 91 9.26 3.44 24.33
C LYS A 91 9.52 4.92 24.64
N ALA A 92 10.59 5.49 24.10
CA ALA A 92 10.93 6.90 24.30
C ALA A 92 9.88 7.83 23.70
N LEU A 93 9.48 7.61 22.43
CA LEU A 93 8.48 8.45 21.76
C LEU A 93 7.10 8.35 22.43
N GLN A 94 6.65 7.14 22.81
CA GLN A 94 5.41 6.99 23.57
C GLN A 94 5.47 7.71 24.93
N GLY A 95 6.60 7.64 25.63
CA GLY A 95 6.77 8.32 26.92
C GLY A 95 6.85 9.84 26.82
N LEU A 96 7.32 10.39 25.70
CA LEU A 96 7.43 11.83 25.45
C LEU A 96 6.13 12.45 24.94
N GLU A 97 5.49 11.80 23.96
CA GLU A 97 4.35 12.36 23.22
C GLU A 97 2.99 11.81 23.70
N GLY A 98 2.97 10.64 24.35
CA GLY A 98 1.73 9.96 24.75
C GLY A 98 0.86 9.50 23.58
N LYS A 99 1.45 9.41 22.37
CA LYS A 99 0.76 9.14 21.10
C LYS A 99 1.38 7.97 20.36
N ARG A 100 0.70 7.48 19.31
CA ARG A 100 1.22 6.43 18.42
C ARG A 100 2.47 6.94 17.67
N PRO A 101 3.65 6.32 17.85
CA PRO A 101 4.86 6.78 17.17
C PRO A 101 4.93 6.26 15.73
N PHE A 102 5.55 7.05 14.85
CA PHE A 102 6.06 6.57 13.57
C PHE A 102 7.59 6.49 13.63
N ILE A 103 8.14 5.29 13.40
CA ILE A 103 9.58 5.04 13.40
C ILE A 103 9.93 4.38 12.08
N LEU A 104 10.97 4.87 11.41
CA LEU A 104 11.55 4.25 10.23
C LEU A 104 12.96 3.74 10.57
N THR A 105 13.17 2.42 10.48
CA THR A 105 14.46 1.78 10.80
C THR A 105 15.07 1.09 9.59
N ARG A 106 16.40 1.10 9.49
CA ARG A 106 17.13 0.42 8.41
C ARG A 106 17.39 -1.04 8.77
N SER A 107 18.09 -1.29 9.86
CA SER A 107 18.33 -2.66 10.32
C SER A 107 17.10 -3.22 11.02
N THR A 108 16.73 -4.45 10.65
CA THR A 108 15.57 -5.18 11.18
C THR A 108 15.94 -6.62 11.49
N TYR A 109 15.26 -7.17 12.50
CA TYR A 109 15.20 -8.60 12.83
C TYR A 109 13.74 -9.06 12.98
N VAL A 110 13.51 -10.37 13.11
CA VAL A 110 12.18 -10.93 13.37
C VAL A 110 11.53 -10.22 14.57
N GLY A 111 10.35 -9.65 14.37
CA GLY A 111 9.61 -8.88 15.38
C GLY A 111 9.80 -7.36 15.29
N SER A 112 10.67 -6.84 14.42
CA SER A 112 10.90 -5.38 14.28
C SER A 112 9.66 -4.62 13.82
N GLY A 113 8.82 -5.24 12.98
CA GLY A 113 7.59 -4.63 12.47
C GLY A 113 6.53 -4.32 13.53
N ARG A 114 6.67 -4.86 14.74
CA ARG A 114 5.87 -4.45 15.91
C ARG A 114 6.14 -3.00 16.33
N TYR A 115 7.32 -2.47 16.03
CA TYR A 115 7.79 -1.19 16.57
C TYR A 115 8.11 -0.15 15.50
N ALA A 116 8.42 -0.56 14.26
CA ALA A 116 8.91 0.34 13.24
C ALA A 116 8.54 -0.10 11.82
N ALA A 117 8.38 0.89 10.95
CA ALA A 117 8.40 0.78 9.51
C ALA A 117 9.83 0.55 8.98
N HIS A 118 9.93 0.14 7.72
CA HIS A 118 11.20 -0.07 7.02
C HIS A 118 11.20 0.62 5.64
N TRP A 119 12.39 0.88 5.10
CA TRP A 119 12.55 1.22 3.69
C TRP A 119 13.68 0.38 3.09
N THR A 120 13.62 0.09 1.80
CA THR A 120 14.52 -0.87 1.12
C THR A 120 16.01 -0.50 1.13
N GLY A 121 16.40 0.62 1.75
CA GLY A 121 17.75 1.10 1.82
C GLY A 121 18.17 1.89 0.58
N ASP A 122 19.48 1.98 0.40
CA ASP A 122 20.13 2.87 -0.56
C ASP A 122 20.10 2.26 -1.99
N ASN A 123 18.92 2.30 -2.63
CA ASN A 123 18.71 1.83 -4.00
C ASN A 123 19.31 2.80 -5.06
N LYS A 124 19.28 2.40 -6.34
CA LYS A 124 19.74 3.24 -7.46
C LYS A 124 18.58 3.72 -8.32
N GLY A 125 18.77 4.85 -8.99
CA GLY A 125 17.87 5.34 -10.04
C GLY A 125 17.93 4.49 -11.32
N THR A 126 17.56 3.21 -11.26
CA THR A 126 17.52 2.30 -12.44
C THR A 126 16.18 1.57 -12.56
N TRP A 127 15.85 1.13 -13.78
CA TRP A 127 14.67 0.29 -14.04
C TRP A 127 14.72 -1.07 -13.34
N GLU A 128 15.91 -1.59 -13.06
CA GLU A 128 16.08 -2.84 -12.32
C GLU A 128 15.72 -2.64 -10.84
N ASP A 129 16.21 -1.57 -10.21
CA ASP A 129 15.85 -1.22 -8.84
C ASP A 129 14.35 -0.92 -8.68
N LEU A 130 13.72 -0.33 -9.71
CA LEU A 130 12.26 -0.18 -9.78
C LEU A 130 11.55 -1.54 -9.71
N LYS A 131 12.01 -2.57 -10.44
CA LYS A 131 11.43 -3.93 -10.36
C LYS A 131 11.70 -4.60 -9.02
N ILE A 132 12.94 -4.51 -8.54
CA ILE A 132 13.37 -5.10 -7.26
C ILE A 132 12.55 -4.53 -6.10
N SER A 133 12.22 -3.24 -6.14
CA SER A 133 11.43 -2.59 -5.08
C SER A 133 10.11 -3.31 -4.78
N ILE A 134 9.40 -3.82 -5.81
CA ILE A 134 8.13 -4.55 -5.64
C ILE A 134 8.40 -5.83 -4.87
N THR A 135 9.37 -6.62 -5.32
CA THR A 135 9.76 -7.88 -4.66
C THR A 135 10.18 -7.65 -3.21
N THR A 136 10.96 -6.60 -2.94
CA THR A 136 11.41 -6.28 -1.58
C THR A 136 10.24 -5.86 -0.68
N VAL A 137 9.33 -5.02 -1.17
CA VAL A 137 8.11 -4.63 -0.44
C VAL A 137 7.28 -5.87 -0.08
N LEU A 138 7.08 -6.79 -1.03
CA LEU A 138 6.35 -8.04 -0.79
C LEU A 138 7.02 -8.94 0.25
N ASN A 139 8.35 -9.08 0.17
CA ASN A 139 9.13 -9.85 1.15
C ASN A 139 8.99 -9.30 2.57
N PHE A 140 9.05 -7.98 2.75
CA PHE A 140 8.88 -7.37 4.09
C PHE A 140 7.46 -7.55 4.64
N GLY A 141 6.46 -7.64 3.77
CA GLY A 141 5.13 -8.14 4.14
C GLY A 141 5.22 -9.51 4.82
N LEU A 142 5.89 -10.48 4.19
CA LEU A 142 6.10 -11.84 4.74
C LEU A 142 6.93 -11.83 6.04
N PHE A 143 7.85 -10.87 6.18
CA PHE A 143 8.68 -10.73 7.39
C PHE A 143 7.95 -10.06 8.56
N GLY A 144 6.66 -9.74 8.41
CA GLY A 144 5.86 -9.10 9.45
C GLY A 144 6.18 -7.61 9.62
N VAL A 145 6.64 -6.94 8.56
CA VAL A 145 6.89 -5.48 8.51
C VAL A 145 6.06 -4.88 7.38
N PRO A 146 4.76 -4.65 7.60
CA PRO A 146 3.83 -4.28 6.52
C PRO A 146 4.01 -2.83 6.04
N MET A 147 4.55 -1.94 6.87
CA MET A 147 4.81 -0.54 6.52
C MET A 147 6.20 -0.41 5.89
N VAL A 148 6.29 -0.66 4.58
CA VAL A 148 7.54 -0.69 3.81
C VAL A 148 7.40 -0.01 2.46
N GLY A 149 8.53 0.50 1.93
CA GLY A 149 8.62 1.07 0.59
C GLY A 149 10.06 1.35 0.17
N ALA A 150 10.26 1.71 -1.08
CA ALA A 150 11.57 2.10 -1.63
C ALA A 150 11.69 3.61 -1.79
N ASP A 151 12.92 4.11 -1.88
CA ASP A 151 13.18 5.51 -2.23
C ASP A 151 12.80 5.72 -3.69
N ILE A 152 11.70 6.45 -3.90
CA ILE A 152 11.11 6.72 -5.22
C ILE A 152 12.11 7.55 -6.05
N CYS A 153 12.20 7.23 -7.33
CA CYS A 153 13.21 7.73 -8.28
C CYS A 153 14.66 7.27 -7.99
N GLY A 154 14.91 6.63 -6.84
CA GLY A 154 16.18 6.05 -6.46
C GLY A 154 17.05 6.99 -5.62
N PHE A 155 17.79 6.40 -4.66
CA PHE A 155 18.64 7.15 -3.74
C PHE A 155 19.96 7.61 -4.40
N TYR A 156 20.65 6.71 -5.10
CA TYR A 156 21.89 7.02 -5.80
C TYR A 156 21.67 7.60 -7.21
N PRO A 157 22.56 8.51 -7.69
CA PRO A 157 22.36 9.30 -8.91
C PRO A 157 22.30 8.47 -10.21
N ALA A 158 21.68 8.93 -11.29
CA ALA A 158 20.68 10.00 -11.45
C ALA A 158 19.50 9.43 -12.24
N PRO A 159 18.26 9.49 -11.74
CA PRO A 159 17.11 9.00 -12.48
C PRO A 159 16.90 9.82 -13.75
N THR A 160 16.38 9.17 -14.78
CA THR A 160 15.81 9.86 -15.93
C THR A 160 14.41 10.37 -15.58
N GLU A 161 13.96 11.42 -16.26
CA GLU A 161 12.59 11.95 -16.12
C GLU A 161 11.54 10.84 -16.32
N GLU A 162 11.72 9.99 -17.34
CA GLU A 162 10.83 8.85 -17.61
C GLU A 162 10.82 7.82 -16.48
N LEU A 163 12.00 7.46 -15.94
CA LEU A 163 12.09 6.54 -14.83
C LEU A 163 11.38 7.12 -13.60
N CYS A 164 11.57 8.40 -13.30
CA CYS A 164 10.94 9.04 -12.15
C CYS A 164 9.41 9.13 -12.31
N ASN A 165 8.90 9.36 -13.54
CA ASN A 165 7.47 9.25 -13.87
C ASN A 165 6.92 7.85 -13.53
N ARG A 166 7.57 6.79 -14.04
CA ARG A 166 7.13 5.40 -13.78
C ARG A 166 7.29 4.99 -12.33
N TRP A 167 8.31 5.51 -11.64
CA TRP A 167 8.53 5.20 -10.24
C TRP A 167 7.47 5.84 -9.35
N ILE A 168 7.07 7.09 -9.57
CA ILE A 168 5.98 7.68 -8.77
C ILE A 168 4.63 7.00 -9.06
N GLU A 169 4.40 6.55 -10.29
CA GLU A 169 3.19 5.79 -10.66
C GLU A 169 2.99 4.54 -9.81
N VAL A 170 4.04 3.76 -9.54
CA VAL A 170 3.96 2.58 -8.65
C VAL A 170 4.23 2.92 -7.18
N GLY A 171 5.15 3.83 -6.93
CA GLY A 171 5.62 4.20 -5.59
C GLY A 171 4.57 4.94 -4.77
N ALA A 172 3.59 5.57 -5.42
CA ALA A 172 2.37 6.06 -4.78
C ALA A 172 1.54 4.94 -4.13
N PHE A 173 1.75 3.67 -4.47
CA PHE A 173 1.03 2.53 -3.92
C PHE A 173 1.87 1.68 -2.95
N TYR A 174 3.11 2.06 -2.63
CA TYR A 174 3.80 1.44 -1.51
C TYR A 174 3.13 1.79 -0.18
N PRO A 175 3.08 0.88 0.81
CA PRO A 175 2.62 1.22 2.16
C PRO A 175 3.33 2.46 2.72
N PHE A 176 4.66 2.51 2.62
CA PHE A 176 5.49 3.69 2.88
C PHE A 176 5.92 4.34 1.56
N SER A 177 5.39 5.53 1.25
CA SER A 177 5.67 6.23 -0.02
C SER A 177 6.52 7.47 0.25
N ARG A 178 7.79 7.46 -0.20
CA ARG A 178 8.76 8.54 0.03
C ARG A 178 9.66 8.73 -1.19
N ASP A 179 9.85 9.99 -1.59
CA ASP A 179 10.94 10.43 -2.47
C ASP A 179 12.15 10.82 -1.59
N HIS A 180 13.31 10.22 -1.86
CA HIS A 180 14.54 10.48 -1.13
C HIS A 180 15.76 10.25 -2.01
N ALA A 181 16.74 11.15 -1.89
CA ALA A 181 17.98 11.11 -2.67
C ALA A 181 19.20 11.32 -1.77
N ASN A 182 20.35 10.79 -2.19
CA ASN A 182 21.65 11.11 -1.63
C ASN A 182 21.99 12.60 -1.85
N PHE A 183 22.76 13.19 -0.94
CA PHE A 183 23.28 14.56 -1.02
C PHE A 183 23.95 14.91 -2.36
N TYR A 184 24.65 13.95 -2.98
CA TYR A 184 25.34 14.15 -4.26
C TYR A 184 24.48 13.86 -5.50
N SER A 185 23.25 13.37 -5.31
CA SER A 185 22.32 13.14 -6.42
C SER A 185 21.73 14.47 -6.90
N PRO A 186 21.40 14.58 -8.20
CA PRO A 186 20.56 15.68 -8.67
C PRO A 186 19.27 15.76 -7.88
N ARG A 187 18.71 16.97 -7.82
CA ARG A 187 17.36 17.19 -7.30
C ARG A 187 16.37 16.38 -8.12
N GLN A 188 15.47 15.69 -7.44
CA GLN A 188 14.50 14.79 -8.07
C GLN A 188 13.10 14.93 -7.48
N GLU A 189 12.86 15.97 -6.67
CA GLU A 189 11.53 16.20 -6.10
C GLU A 189 10.48 16.19 -7.22
N LEU A 190 9.29 15.66 -6.96
CA LEU A 190 8.30 15.37 -8.01
C LEU A 190 7.86 16.59 -8.86
N TYR A 191 8.13 17.81 -8.40
CA TYR A 191 7.89 19.06 -9.13
C TYR A 191 9.04 19.50 -10.05
N GLN A 192 10.18 18.80 -10.05
CA GLN A 192 11.35 19.15 -10.87
C GLN A 192 11.07 19.00 -12.37
N TRP A 193 10.15 18.10 -12.74
CA TRP A 193 9.66 17.92 -14.11
C TRP A 193 8.13 18.00 -14.13
N GLU A 194 7.56 18.73 -15.08
CA GLU A 194 6.10 18.84 -15.19
C GLU A 194 5.44 17.48 -15.51
N SER A 195 6.12 16.64 -16.30
CA SER A 195 5.67 15.29 -16.61
C SER A 195 5.55 14.45 -15.33
N VAL A 196 6.59 14.44 -14.50
CA VAL A 196 6.61 13.73 -13.20
C VAL A 196 5.56 14.31 -12.26
N ALA A 197 5.38 15.63 -12.24
CA ALA A 197 4.35 16.29 -11.44
C ALA A 197 2.94 15.84 -11.86
N GLN A 198 2.71 15.63 -13.16
CA GLN A 198 1.44 15.10 -13.67
C GLN A 198 1.21 13.64 -13.25
N SER A 199 2.20 12.76 -13.44
CA SER A 199 2.13 11.38 -12.94
C SER A 199 1.90 11.33 -11.42
N ALA A 200 2.58 12.19 -10.67
CA ALA A 200 2.43 12.32 -9.22
C ALA A 200 1.02 12.74 -8.83
N ARG A 201 0.44 13.78 -9.45
CA ARG A 201 -0.95 14.22 -9.18
C ARG A 201 -1.97 13.11 -9.44
N ASN A 202 -1.78 12.33 -10.51
CA ASN A 202 -2.68 11.23 -10.85
C ASN A 202 -2.56 10.08 -9.84
N ALA A 203 -1.35 9.60 -9.59
CA ALA A 203 -1.11 8.43 -8.74
C ALA A 203 -1.32 8.74 -7.25
N LEU A 204 -0.79 9.87 -6.75
CA LEU A 204 -1.03 10.31 -5.37
C LEU A 204 -2.49 10.75 -5.16
N GLY A 205 -3.14 11.33 -6.17
CA GLY A 205 -4.57 11.62 -6.12
C GLY A 205 -5.38 10.36 -5.85
N MET A 206 -5.09 9.26 -6.55
CA MET A 206 -5.72 7.96 -6.28
C MET A 206 -5.35 7.41 -4.90
N ARG A 207 -4.07 7.48 -4.51
CA ARG A 207 -3.62 7.07 -3.15
C ARG A 207 -4.42 7.79 -2.06
N TYR A 208 -4.65 9.10 -2.20
CA TYR A 208 -5.35 9.91 -1.21
C TYR A 208 -6.84 9.59 -1.12
N LYS A 209 -7.46 9.17 -2.23
CA LYS A 209 -8.81 8.61 -2.22
C LYS A 209 -8.88 7.24 -1.53
N LEU A 210 -7.81 6.45 -1.62
CA LEU A 210 -7.67 5.13 -0.99
C LEU A 210 -7.16 5.16 0.47
N LEU A 211 -6.92 6.33 1.07
CA LEU A 211 -6.42 6.41 2.45
C LEU A 211 -7.29 5.63 3.46
N PRO A 212 -8.63 5.65 3.41
CA PRO A 212 -9.43 4.83 4.33
C PRO A 212 -9.20 3.33 4.17
N TYR A 213 -9.06 2.86 2.93
CA TYR A 213 -8.73 1.47 2.64
C TYR A 213 -7.33 1.12 3.14
N LEU A 214 -6.31 1.92 2.80
CA LEU A 214 -4.93 1.71 3.27
C LEU A 214 -4.83 1.72 4.80
N TYR A 215 -5.59 2.58 5.47
CA TYR A 215 -5.62 2.64 6.93
C TYR A 215 -6.32 1.43 7.56
N THR A 216 -7.38 0.94 6.91
CA THR A 216 -8.05 -0.30 7.29
C THR A 216 -7.15 -1.52 7.09
N LEU A 217 -6.36 -1.57 6.01
CA LEU A 217 -5.35 -2.61 5.82
C LEU A 217 -4.23 -2.53 6.88
N ASN A 218 -3.88 -1.34 7.35
CA ASN A 218 -2.94 -1.19 8.46
C ASN A 218 -3.51 -1.76 9.77
N TYR A 219 -4.80 -1.55 10.02
CA TYR A 219 -5.51 -2.19 11.13
C TYR A 219 -5.56 -3.72 10.98
N GLU A 220 -5.90 -4.23 9.79
CA GLU A 220 -5.88 -5.67 9.50
C GLU A 220 -4.50 -6.28 9.74
N ALA A 221 -3.44 -5.61 9.29
CA ALA A 221 -2.07 -6.03 9.52
C ALA A 221 -1.72 -6.06 11.02
N HIS A 222 -2.19 -5.08 11.80
CA HIS A 222 -2.00 -5.02 13.25
C HIS A 222 -2.67 -6.20 13.98
N ILE A 223 -3.90 -6.57 13.61
CA ILE A 223 -4.68 -7.59 14.33
C ILE A 223 -4.45 -9.02 13.84
N SER A 224 -4.01 -9.20 12.59
CA SER A 224 -3.90 -10.53 11.96
C SER A 224 -2.50 -10.88 11.43
N GLY A 225 -1.62 -9.89 11.27
CA GLY A 225 -0.33 -10.05 10.59
C GLY A 225 -0.40 -10.10 9.06
N ALA A 226 -1.59 -9.94 8.46
CA ALA A 226 -1.72 -9.89 7.00
C ALA A 226 -1.00 -8.65 6.42
N PRO A 227 -0.17 -8.78 5.37
CA PRO A 227 0.56 -7.63 4.82
C PRO A 227 -0.37 -6.58 4.19
N ILE A 228 0.05 -5.31 4.12
CA ILE A 228 -0.69 -4.29 3.37
C ILE A 228 -0.53 -4.53 1.86
N ALA A 229 0.72 -4.60 1.38
CA ALA A 229 1.02 -5.03 0.02
C ALA A 229 1.24 -6.55 -0.02
N ARG A 230 0.48 -7.27 -0.85
CA ARG A 230 0.45 -8.74 -0.90
C ARG A 230 0.81 -9.26 -2.29
N PRO A 231 1.53 -10.39 -2.39
CA PRO A 231 1.61 -11.15 -3.64
C PRO A 231 0.22 -11.60 -4.09
N LEU A 232 -0.02 -11.75 -5.39
CA LEU A 232 -1.34 -12.16 -5.91
C LEU A 232 -1.77 -13.53 -5.35
N PHE A 233 -0.83 -14.45 -5.12
CA PHE A 233 -1.14 -15.78 -4.58
C PHE A 233 -1.75 -15.76 -3.17
N PHE A 234 -1.72 -14.63 -2.44
CA PHE A 234 -2.44 -14.49 -1.16
C PHE A 234 -3.96 -14.53 -1.35
N SER A 235 -4.46 -13.90 -2.41
CA SER A 235 -5.90 -13.93 -2.74
C SER A 235 -6.27 -15.07 -3.68
N PHE A 236 -5.30 -15.57 -4.46
CA PHE A 236 -5.51 -16.60 -5.47
C PHE A 236 -4.60 -17.82 -5.25
N PRO A 237 -4.64 -18.47 -4.08
CA PRO A 237 -3.69 -19.52 -3.71
C PRO A 237 -3.82 -20.79 -4.54
N THR A 238 -4.91 -20.97 -5.29
CA THR A 238 -5.10 -22.13 -6.19
C THR A 238 -4.70 -21.85 -7.64
N TYR A 239 -4.37 -20.60 -7.98
CA TYR A 239 -3.98 -20.20 -9.33
C TYR A 239 -2.46 -20.05 -9.43
N THR A 240 -1.80 -21.15 -9.79
CA THR A 240 -0.34 -21.33 -9.70
C THR A 240 0.48 -20.39 -10.57
N GLU A 241 -0.11 -19.81 -11.62
CA GLU A 241 0.56 -18.79 -12.46
C GLU A 241 0.99 -17.55 -11.65
N THR A 242 0.36 -17.29 -10.51
CA THR A 242 0.70 -16.14 -9.65
C THR A 242 1.94 -16.36 -8.78
N TYR A 243 2.46 -17.58 -8.65
CA TYR A 243 3.49 -17.90 -7.66
C TYR A 243 4.85 -17.27 -7.98
N GLY A 244 5.18 -17.15 -9.28
CA GLY A 244 6.42 -16.53 -9.76
C GLY A 244 6.29 -15.05 -10.09
N LEU A 245 5.12 -14.44 -9.88
CA LEU A 245 4.85 -13.08 -10.33
C LEU A 245 5.47 -12.05 -9.38
N SER A 246 6.30 -11.18 -9.93
CA SER A 246 7.03 -10.12 -9.21
C SER A 246 6.85 -8.72 -9.81
N THR A 247 6.02 -8.61 -10.85
CA THR A 247 5.78 -7.36 -11.59
C THR A 247 4.44 -6.69 -11.25
N GLN A 248 3.60 -7.34 -10.44
CA GLN A 248 2.31 -6.86 -9.96
C GLN A 248 2.18 -7.18 -8.47
N PHE A 249 1.34 -6.43 -7.77
CA PHE A 249 1.00 -6.71 -6.38
C PHE A 249 -0.43 -6.29 -6.07
N LEU A 250 -0.97 -6.81 -4.96
CA LEU A 250 -2.23 -6.39 -4.38
C LEU A 250 -1.99 -5.42 -3.22
N LEU A 251 -2.86 -4.45 -3.03
CA LEU A 251 -3.12 -3.82 -1.75
C LEU A 251 -4.31 -4.53 -1.13
N GLY A 252 -4.09 -5.14 0.03
CA GLY A 252 -5.06 -6.02 0.68
C GLY A 252 -5.39 -7.22 -0.19
N SER A 253 -6.65 -7.67 -0.17
CA SER A 253 -7.09 -8.83 -0.94
C SER A 253 -7.54 -8.51 -2.38
N SER A 254 -7.87 -7.24 -2.67
CA SER A 254 -8.74 -6.94 -3.83
C SER A 254 -8.26 -5.82 -4.76
N VAL A 255 -7.29 -4.99 -4.40
CA VAL A 255 -6.85 -3.87 -5.26
C VAL A 255 -5.50 -4.21 -5.90
N MET A 256 -5.48 -4.46 -7.21
CA MET A 256 -4.29 -4.85 -7.96
C MET A 256 -3.61 -3.68 -8.67
N ILE A 257 -2.29 -3.61 -8.56
CA ILE A 257 -1.44 -2.61 -9.20
C ILE A 257 -0.64 -3.30 -10.32
N SER A 258 -0.76 -2.77 -11.54
CA SER A 258 -0.11 -3.30 -12.75
C SER A 258 0.75 -2.23 -13.43
N PRO A 259 1.96 -1.96 -12.90
CA PRO A 259 2.81 -0.86 -13.36
C PRO A 259 3.62 -1.18 -14.64
N VAL A 260 4.00 -0.15 -15.38
CA VAL A 260 5.05 -0.24 -16.42
C VAL A 260 6.43 -0.22 -15.75
N LEU A 261 7.25 -1.22 -16.05
CA LEU A 261 8.56 -1.42 -15.41
C LEU A 261 9.72 -1.44 -16.42
N GLU A 262 9.47 -0.98 -17.64
CA GLU A 262 10.45 -0.95 -18.73
C GLU A 262 10.45 0.39 -19.45
N GLN A 263 11.62 0.80 -19.91
CA GLN A 263 11.82 2.04 -20.64
C GLN A 263 11.11 2.04 -22.00
N GLY A 264 10.52 3.17 -22.37
CA GLY A 264 9.91 3.46 -23.66
C GLY A 264 8.58 2.75 -23.90
N LYS A 265 8.00 2.09 -22.89
CA LYS A 265 6.74 1.35 -23.03
C LYS A 265 5.54 2.25 -22.72
N SER A 266 4.51 2.13 -23.55
CA SER A 266 3.20 2.77 -23.38
C SER A 266 2.07 1.76 -23.14
N THR A 267 2.41 0.49 -22.95
CA THR A 267 1.50 -0.61 -22.63
C THR A 267 2.16 -1.52 -21.61
N VAL A 268 1.36 -2.30 -20.88
CA VAL A 268 1.84 -3.33 -19.94
C VAL A 268 1.06 -4.61 -20.14
N LYS A 269 1.77 -5.75 -20.21
CA LYS A 269 1.15 -7.08 -20.21
C LYS A 269 1.03 -7.56 -18.76
N ALA A 270 -0.19 -7.62 -18.24
CA ALA A 270 -0.48 -7.93 -16.84
C ALA A 270 -1.32 -9.22 -16.71
N LEU A 271 -0.98 -10.07 -15.74
CA LEU A 271 -1.76 -11.26 -15.39
C LEU A 271 -2.98 -10.85 -14.55
N PHE A 272 -4.17 -11.22 -15.02
CA PHE A 272 -5.43 -11.08 -14.30
C PHE A 272 -5.91 -12.46 -13.85
N PRO A 273 -5.87 -12.78 -12.54
CA PRO A 273 -6.42 -14.02 -12.00
C PRO A 273 -7.92 -14.21 -12.30
N PRO A 274 -8.45 -15.44 -12.16
CA PRO A 274 -9.85 -15.74 -12.43
C PRO A 274 -10.86 -14.82 -11.72
N GLY A 275 -11.81 -14.28 -12.48
CA GLY A 275 -12.88 -13.38 -12.05
C GLY A 275 -12.89 -12.05 -12.80
N THR A 276 -13.75 -11.15 -12.34
CA THR A 276 -13.92 -9.82 -12.92
C THR A 276 -13.14 -8.76 -12.15
N TRP A 277 -12.54 -7.83 -12.90
CA TRP A 277 -11.72 -6.73 -12.41
C TRP A 277 -12.18 -5.41 -13.01
N TYR A 278 -12.27 -4.36 -12.19
CA TYR A 278 -12.76 -3.03 -12.61
C TYR A 278 -11.69 -1.98 -12.40
N SER A 279 -11.51 -1.07 -13.37
CA SER A 279 -10.53 0.02 -13.23
C SER A 279 -10.98 1.04 -12.18
N LEU A 280 -10.08 1.43 -11.27
CA LEU A 280 -10.37 2.48 -10.29
C LEU A 280 -10.26 3.90 -10.86
N PHE A 281 -9.61 4.07 -12.01
CA PHE A 281 -9.54 5.36 -12.70
C PHE A 281 -10.73 5.59 -13.64
N ASP A 282 -11.38 4.52 -14.10
CA ASP A 282 -12.62 4.54 -14.87
C ASP A 282 -13.48 3.33 -14.49
N LEU A 283 -14.44 3.54 -13.59
CA LEU A 283 -15.33 2.50 -13.06
C LEU A 283 -16.22 1.85 -14.14
N THR A 284 -16.29 2.43 -15.34
CA THR A 284 -17.00 1.81 -16.48
C THR A 284 -16.17 0.74 -17.18
N GLN A 285 -14.85 0.70 -16.98
CA GLN A 285 -13.98 -0.29 -17.64
C GLN A 285 -13.88 -1.58 -16.85
N VAL A 286 -14.06 -2.69 -17.55
CA VAL A 286 -14.07 -4.04 -16.98
C VAL A 286 -13.15 -4.99 -17.75
N ILE A 287 -12.50 -5.87 -16.99
CA ILE A 287 -11.76 -7.03 -17.48
C ILE A 287 -12.41 -8.26 -16.89
N ASP A 288 -13.00 -9.08 -17.75
CA ASP A 288 -13.52 -10.38 -17.37
C ASP A 288 -12.51 -11.47 -17.75
N SER A 289 -11.96 -12.11 -16.72
CA SER A 289 -10.89 -13.11 -16.83
C SER A 289 -11.41 -14.44 -16.30
N LYS A 290 -12.13 -15.22 -17.12
CA LYS A 290 -12.83 -16.42 -16.62
C LYS A 290 -11.87 -17.50 -16.10
N GLN A 291 -10.78 -17.75 -16.82
CA GLN A 291 -9.79 -18.79 -16.48
C GLN A 291 -8.45 -18.24 -15.99
N GLY A 292 -8.34 -16.92 -15.84
CA GLY A 292 -7.06 -16.26 -15.63
C GLY A 292 -6.33 -16.07 -16.96
N LYS A 293 -5.86 -14.84 -17.24
CA LYS A 293 -5.17 -14.53 -18.51
C LYS A 293 -4.24 -13.35 -18.39
N TYR A 294 -3.30 -13.23 -19.32
CA TYR A 294 -2.55 -12.00 -19.52
C TYR A 294 -3.33 -11.06 -20.44
N VAL A 295 -3.53 -9.82 -19.99
CA VAL A 295 -4.16 -8.74 -20.76
C VAL A 295 -3.10 -7.68 -21.06
N THR A 296 -3.11 -7.16 -22.29
CA THR A 296 -2.26 -6.00 -22.64
C THR A 296 -3.05 -4.72 -22.41
N LEU A 297 -2.65 -3.96 -21.40
CA LEU A 297 -3.30 -2.72 -21.00
C LEU A 297 -2.59 -1.52 -21.62
N ASP A 298 -3.37 -0.53 -22.02
CA ASP A 298 -2.83 0.80 -22.28
C ASP A 298 -2.24 1.38 -20.99
N ALA A 299 -1.02 1.88 -21.10
CA ALA A 299 -0.28 2.49 -20.02
C ALA A 299 0.62 3.61 -20.56
N PRO A 300 0.05 4.64 -21.25
CA PRO A 300 0.84 5.81 -21.62
C PRO A 300 1.45 6.45 -20.36
N LEU A 301 2.41 7.35 -20.55
CA LEU A 301 2.95 8.12 -19.43
C LEU A 301 1.79 8.83 -18.70
N HIS A 302 1.88 8.92 -17.37
CA HIS A 302 0.85 9.48 -16.48
C HIS A 302 -0.34 8.57 -16.16
N VAL A 303 -0.35 7.35 -16.70
CA VAL A 303 -1.39 6.34 -16.43
C VAL A 303 -0.78 5.13 -15.72
N VAL A 304 -1.33 4.83 -14.55
CA VAL A 304 -1.08 3.60 -13.80
C VAL A 304 -2.34 2.75 -13.76
N ASN A 305 -2.18 1.46 -14.09
CA ASN A 305 -3.29 0.52 -14.09
C ASN A 305 -3.56 0.00 -12.67
N VAL A 306 -4.72 0.36 -12.14
CA VAL A 306 -5.18 -0.04 -10.80
C VAL A 306 -6.59 -0.60 -10.91
N HIS A 307 -6.76 -1.85 -10.48
CA HIS A 307 -8.03 -2.58 -10.64
C HIS A 307 -8.53 -3.13 -9.32
N VAL A 308 -9.84 -3.11 -9.10
CA VAL A 308 -10.50 -3.75 -7.94
C VAL A 308 -11.18 -5.04 -8.38
N TYR A 309 -10.98 -6.11 -7.60
CA TYR A 309 -11.58 -7.42 -7.83
C TYR A 309 -13.08 -7.42 -7.52
N GLN A 310 -13.84 -8.30 -8.16
CA GLN A 310 -15.25 -8.58 -7.83
C GLN A 310 -15.48 -8.94 -6.35
N ASN A 311 -16.74 -8.90 -5.92
CA ASN A 311 -17.20 -9.23 -4.56
C ASN A 311 -16.59 -8.35 -3.46
N THR A 312 -16.16 -7.13 -3.81
CA THR A 312 -15.47 -6.20 -2.91
C THR A 312 -16.32 -4.96 -2.68
N ILE A 313 -16.33 -4.45 -1.46
CA ILE A 313 -16.78 -3.09 -1.14
C ILE A 313 -15.56 -2.29 -0.70
N LEU A 314 -15.20 -1.30 -1.51
CA LEU A 314 -14.03 -0.46 -1.30
C LEU A 314 -14.46 0.94 -0.80
N PRO A 315 -14.21 1.27 0.47
CA PRO A 315 -14.44 2.62 0.97
C PRO A 315 -13.35 3.58 0.49
N MET A 316 -13.77 4.64 -0.19
CA MET A 316 -12.92 5.71 -0.68
C MET A 316 -13.37 7.06 -0.11
N GLN A 317 -12.48 8.03 -0.12
CA GLN A 317 -12.79 9.44 0.16
C GLN A 317 -12.50 10.29 -1.08
N GLN A 318 -12.86 11.57 -1.07
CA GLN A 318 -12.63 12.46 -2.21
C GLN A 318 -11.14 12.82 -2.41
N GLY A 319 -10.32 12.61 -1.38
CA GLY A 319 -8.88 12.94 -1.38
C GLY A 319 -8.62 14.34 -0.84
N GLY A 320 -7.41 14.86 -1.06
CA GLY A 320 -7.02 16.19 -0.59
C GLY A 320 -5.50 16.39 -0.67
N LEU A 321 -5.01 17.59 -0.33
CA LEU A 321 -3.57 17.90 -0.36
C LEU A 321 -2.80 17.34 0.85
N ILE A 322 -3.48 17.15 1.97
CA ILE A 322 -2.92 16.58 3.21
C ILE A 322 -3.92 15.57 3.80
N SER A 323 -3.42 14.54 4.48
CA SER A 323 -4.26 13.48 5.05
C SER A 323 -5.34 14.03 6.00
N LYS A 324 -5.01 15.04 6.81
CA LYS A 324 -5.96 15.71 7.71
C LYS A 324 -7.19 16.27 6.99
N ALA A 325 -7.02 16.82 5.78
CA ALA A 325 -8.12 17.34 4.97
C ALA A 325 -8.83 16.22 4.20
N ALA A 326 -8.08 15.25 3.67
CA ALA A 326 -8.67 14.11 2.98
C ALA A 326 -9.62 13.33 3.89
N ARG A 327 -9.21 13.11 5.15
CA ARG A 327 -9.99 12.41 6.18
C ARG A 327 -11.29 13.10 6.54
N THR A 328 -11.50 14.38 6.23
CA THR A 328 -12.77 15.08 6.52
C THR A 328 -13.74 15.06 5.35
N THR A 329 -13.32 14.57 4.18
CA THR A 329 -14.22 14.48 3.02
C THR A 329 -15.22 13.33 3.17
N PRO A 330 -16.39 13.40 2.53
CA PRO A 330 -17.35 12.30 2.54
C PRO A 330 -16.80 11.01 1.91
N PHE A 331 -17.45 9.89 2.25
CA PHE A 331 -17.12 8.57 1.75
C PHE A 331 -17.90 8.22 0.49
N ASN A 332 -17.20 7.55 -0.43
CA ASN A 332 -17.75 6.89 -1.60
C ASN A 332 -17.50 5.39 -1.48
N LEU A 333 -18.56 4.58 -1.59
CA LEU A 333 -18.43 3.12 -1.57
C LEU A 333 -18.46 2.58 -3.00
N VAL A 334 -17.38 1.91 -3.42
CA VAL A 334 -17.34 1.18 -4.69
C VAL A 334 -17.63 -0.30 -4.40
N VAL A 335 -18.78 -0.78 -4.85
CA VAL A 335 -19.24 -2.16 -4.69
C VAL A 335 -19.07 -2.89 -6.02
N THR A 336 -18.39 -4.03 -6.02
CA THR A 336 -18.16 -4.83 -7.23
C THR A 336 -18.81 -6.19 -7.11
N PHE A 337 -19.53 -6.61 -8.15
CA PHE A 337 -19.97 -7.98 -8.35
C PHE A 337 -19.23 -8.61 -9.55
N PRO A 338 -19.37 -9.92 -9.82
CA PRO A 338 -18.94 -10.47 -11.10
C PRO A 338 -19.70 -9.77 -12.24
N ALA A 339 -19.07 -9.61 -13.40
CA ALA A 339 -19.71 -8.98 -14.54
C ALA A 339 -21.02 -9.69 -14.94
N GLY A 340 -22.13 -8.95 -14.99
CA GLY A 340 -23.45 -9.47 -15.37
C GLY A 340 -24.12 -10.28 -14.26
N ALA A 341 -23.80 -10.01 -13.00
CA ALA A 341 -24.36 -10.74 -11.87
C ALA A 341 -25.85 -10.45 -11.66
N SER A 342 -26.63 -11.52 -11.58
CA SER A 342 -28.03 -11.53 -11.11
C SER A 342 -28.19 -12.14 -9.72
N ASN A 343 -27.17 -12.85 -9.23
CA ASN A 343 -27.07 -13.37 -7.87
C ASN A 343 -25.61 -13.35 -7.39
N ALA A 344 -25.26 -12.44 -6.49
CA ALA A 344 -23.90 -12.31 -5.95
C ALA A 344 -23.88 -11.55 -4.62
N THR A 345 -22.77 -11.67 -3.89
CA THR A 345 -22.54 -10.96 -2.63
C THR A 345 -21.18 -10.28 -2.64
N ALA A 346 -21.08 -9.10 -2.06
CA ALA A 346 -19.83 -8.38 -1.86
C ALA A 346 -19.66 -7.99 -0.39
N LYS A 347 -18.40 -7.88 0.05
CA LYS A 347 -18.06 -7.47 1.41
C LYS A 347 -16.90 -6.48 1.41
N GLY A 348 -16.85 -5.65 2.44
CA GLY A 348 -15.73 -4.78 2.73
C GLY A 348 -15.77 -4.32 4.17
N ASN A 349 -14.75 -3.61 4.59
CA ASN A 349 -14.65 -3.09 5.95
C ASN A 349 -13.99 -1.71 5.98
N LEU A 350 -14.18 -1.02 7.09
CA LEU A 350 -13.60 0.28 7.35
C LEU A 350 -13.27 0.42 8.83
N PHE A 351 -12.01 0.68 9.13
CA PHE A 351 -11.56 1.06 10.46
C PHE A 351 -11.25 2.57 10.51
N LEU A 352 -11.78 3.23 11.53
CA LEU A 352 -11.61 4.65 11.79
C LEU A 352 -11.17 4.81 13.25
N ASP A 353 -10.15 5.60 13.49
CA ASP A 353 -9.77 6.04 14.84
C ASP A 353 -9.29 7.49 14.83
N ASP A 354 -8.97 7.99 16.02
CA ASP A 354 -8.43 9.34 16.18
C ASP A 354 -6.96 9.50 15.79
N ASP A 355 -6.29 8.43 15.35
CA ASP A 355 -4.85 8.29 15.04
C ASP A 355 -3.85 8.74 16.11
N GLU A 356 -4.33 9.18 17.28
CA GLU A 356 -3.53 9.78 18.34
C GLU A 356 -3.32 8.82 19.50
N LEU A 357 -4.21 7.84 19.70
CA LEU A 357 -4.03 6.83 20.75
C LEU A 357 -2.79 5.95 20.50
N PRO A 358 -1.94 5.69 21.52
CA PRO A 358 -0.73 4.89 21.39
C PRO A 358 -0.91 3.52 20.74
N GLU A 359 -2.04 2.88 20.99
CA GLU A 359 -2.39 1.55 20.48
C GLU A 359 -3.57 1.63 19.53
N MET A 360 -3.57 0.79 18.50
CA MET A 360 -4.60 0.74 17.46
C MET A 360 -5.72 -0.23 17.85
N ASN A 361 -6.57 0.17 18.79
CA ASN A 361 -7.64 -0.69 19.33
C ASN A 361 -9.03 -0.21 18.94
N LEU A 362 -9.94 -1.16 18.71
CA LEU A 362 -11.37 -0.90 18.62
C LEU A 362 -11.93 -0.66 20.04
N GLY A 363 -12.67 0.44 20.23
CA GLY A 363 -13.36 0.75 21.50
C GLY A 363 -13.01 2.11 22.10
N SER A 364 -13.46 2.31 23.34
CA SER A 364 -13.22 3.51 24.16
C SER A 364 -13.84 4.81 23.60
N GLY A 365 -14.71 4.73 22.59
CA GLY A 365 -15.31 5.91 21.95
C GLY A 365 -14.37 6.73 21.07
N TYR A 366 -13.15 6.23 20.78
CA TYR A 366 -12.14 6.89 19.93
C TYR A 366 -11.91 6.16 18.60
N SER A 367 -12.63 5.07 18.34
CA SER A 367 -12.58 4.33 17.09
C SER A 367 -13.96 3.80 16.72
N THR A 368 -14.14 3.50 15.44
CA THR A 368 -15.33 2.91 14.84
C THR A 368 -14.88 1.86 13.83
N TYR A 369 -15.53 0.70 13.84
CA TYR A 369 -15.33 -0.34 12.84
C TYR A 369 -16.65 -0.62 12.14
N VAL A 370 -16.62 -0.69 10.81
CA VAL A 370 -17.81 -0.91 9.98
C VAL A 370 -17.56 -2.09 9.07
N ASP A 371 -18.45 -3.08 9.13
CA ASP A 371 -18.56 -4.11 8.10
C ASP A 371 -19.61 -3.68 7.08
N PHE A 372 -19.24 -3.71 5.80
CA PHE A 372 -20.14 -3.46 4.70
C PHE A 372 -20.50 -4.76 3.99
N TYR A 373 -21.74 -4.82 3.55
CA TYR A 373 -22.28 -5.95 2.81
C TYR A 373 -23.09 -5.46 1.62
N ALA A 374 -23.08 -6.23 0.55
CA ALA A 374 -23.98 -6.01 -0.56
C ALA A 374 -24.44 -7.33 -1.17
N THR A 375 -25.65 -7.33 -1.70
CA THR A 375 -26.25 -8.46 -2.41
C THR A 375 -26.94 -7.95 -3.68
N VAL A 376 -26.82 -8.71 -4.76
CA VAL A 376 -27.78 -8.68 -5.86
C VAL A 376 -28.47 -10.04 -5.89
N SER A 377 -29.81 -10.06 -5.95
CA SER A 377 -30.58 -11.30 -6.09
C SER A 377 -31.93 -11.00 -6.73
N GLN A 378 -32.28 -11.73 -7.80
CA GLN A 378 -33.57 -11.59 -8.50
C GLN A 378 -33.89 -10.12 -8.87
N GLY A 379 -32.88 -9.38 -9.33
CA GLY A 379 -33.01 -7.96 -9.69
C GLY A 379 -33.10 -7.00 -8.51
N SER A 380 -33.09 -7.47 -7.26
CA SER A 380 -33.00 -6.61 -6.08
C SER A 380 -31.54 -6.41 -5.69
N VAL A 381 -31.10 -5.15 -5.57
CA VAL A 381 -29.78 -4.78 -5.07
C VAL A 381 -29.94 -4.16 -3.69
N LYS A 382 -29.07 -4.57 -2.75
CA LYS A 382 -29.03 -4.02 -1.39
C LYS A 382 -27.59 -3.85 -0.96
N VAL A 383 -27.26 -2.71 -0.36
CA VAL A 383 -25.99 -2.38 0.29
C VAL A 383 -26.30 -1.96 1.72
N TRP A 384 -25.63 -2.52 2.71
CA TRP A 384 -25.88 -2.18 4.13
C TRP A 384 -24.62 -2.27 4.97
N SER A 385 -24.69 -1.70 6.18
CA SER A 385 -23.59 -1.70 7.14
C SER A 385 -23.97 -2.31 8.49
N GLU A 386 -22.98 -2.88 9.16
CA GLU A 386 -23.00 -3.24 10.57
C GLU A 386 -21.88 -2.49 11.29
N VAL A 387 -22.25 -1.62 12.24
CA VAL A 387 -21.33 -0.69 12.90
C VAL A 387 -21.04 -1.11 14.33
N GLN A 388 -19.76 -1.13 14.68
CA GLN A 388 -19.24 -1.30 16.04
C GLN A 388 -18.60 0.02 16.50
N GLU A 389 -18.87 0.44 17.73
CA GLU A 389 -18.29 1.66 18.32
C GLU A 389 -18.57 2.94 17.51
N GLY A 390 -19.79 3.09 16.98
CA GLY A 390 -20.15 4.15 16.03
C GLY A 390 -20.04 5.59 16.53
N LYS A 391 -19.88 5.82 17.84
CA LYS A 391 -19.82 7.16 18.45
C LYS A 391 -18.72 8.02 17.82
N PHE A 392 -17.52 7.47 17.63
CA PHE A 392 -16.40 8.23 17.10
C PHE A 392 -16.70 8.78 15.70
N ALA A 393 -17.17 7.94 14.78
CA ALA A 393 -17.54 8.37 13.44
C ALA A 393 -18.70 9.37 13.41
N LEU A 394 -19.67 9.24 14.33
CA LEU A 394 -20.77 10.19 14.50
C LEU A 394 -20.28 11.55 15.00
N ASP A 395 -19.40 11.58 16.00
CA ASP A 395 -18.84 12.80 16.57
C ASP A 395 -17.98 13.56 15.52
N LYS A 396 -17.37 12.83 14.58
CA LYS A 396 -16.65 13.40 13.43
C LYS A 396 -17.57 13.86 12.29
N GLY A 397 -18.85 13.47 12.29
CA GLY A 397 -19.81 13.83 11.26
C GLY A 397 -19.53 13.16 9.90
N TRP A 398 -18.88 11.99 9.87
CA TRP A 398 -18.60 11.30 8.62
C TRP A 398 -19.86 10.70 8.00
N VAL A 399 -20.00 10.90 6.69
CA VAL A 399 -21.13 10.41 5.90
C VAL A 399 -20.66 9.67 4.65
N VAL A 400 -21.46 8.72 4.19
CA VAL A 400 -21.40 8.18 2.82
C VAL A 400 -22.27 9.06 1.93
N GLU A 401 -21.66 9.70 0.93
CA GLU A 401 -22.34 10.57 -0.04
C GLU A 401 -22.74 9.83 -1.32
N LYS A 402 -21.99 8.77 -1.67
CA LYS A 402 -22.20 8.04 -2.92
C LYS A 402 -21.94 6.54 -2.76
N VAL A 403 -22.76 5.75 -3.43
CA VAL A 403 -22.57 4.31 -3.60
C VAL A 403 -22.57 3.98 -5.10
N SER A 404 -21.46 3.44 -5.60
CA SER A 404 -21.30 2.97 -6.98
C SER A 404 -21.29 1.45 -7.00
N VAL A 405 -22.25 0.83 -7.69
CA VAL A 405 -22.37 -0.64 -7.76
C VAL A 405 -22.15 -1.13 -9.19
N LEU A 406 -21.10 -1.93 -9.36
CA LEU A 406 -20.57 -2.40 -10.64
C LEU A 406 -20.89 -3.88 -10.85
N GLY A 407 -20.97 -4.29 -12.11
CA GLY A 407 -21.13 -5.70 -12.50
C GLY A 407 -22.57 -6.20 -12.50
N LEU A 408 -23.56 -5.32 -12.41
CA LEU A 408 -24.97 -5.73 -12.40
C LEU A 408 -25.40 -6.20 -13.79
N ASP A 409 -26.31 -7.19 -13.85
CA ASP A 409 -26.96 -7.57 -15.11
C ASP A 409 -27.79 -6.40 -15.68
N GLY A 410 -27.61 -6.14 -16.97
CA GLY A 410 -27.96 -4.89 -17.63
C GLY A 410 -29.10 -5.04 -18.63
N SER A 411 -30.33 -4.70 -18.23
CA SER A 411 -31.39 -4.48 -19.22
C SER A 411 -32.60 -3.62 -18.87
N GLY A 412 -32.83 -3.22 -17.62
CA GLY A 412 -33.96 -2.35 -17.29
C GLY A 412 -33.57 -1.18 -16.37
N GLY A 413 -34.39 -0.13 -16.42
CA GLY A 413 -34.22 1.05 -15.58
C GLY A 413 -34.23 0.71 -14.08
N THR A 414 -33.60 1.54 -13.27
CA THR A 414 -33.61 1.40 -11.82
C THR A 414 -34.92 1.99 -11.25
N SER A 415 -35.47 1.35 -10.23
CA SER A 415 -36.71 1.79 -9.58
C SER A 415 -36.75 1.41 -8.10
N ALA A 416 -37.72 1.95 -7.36
CA ALA A 416 -37.96 1.61 -5.96
C ALA A 416 -36.72 1.78 -5.07
N LEU A 417 -36.03 2.93 -5.18
CA LEU A 417 -34.94 3.28 -4.28
C LEU A 417 -35.49 3.46 -2.86
N GLU A 418 -34.89 2.77 -1.91
CA GLU A 418 -35.17 2.85 -0.48
C GLU A 418 -33.89 3.12 0.30
N VAL A 419 -33.99 3.99 1.30
CA VAL A 419 -32.94 4.25 2.29
C VAL A 419 -33.52 3.95 3.68
N ASP A 420 -32.90 3.02 4.39
CA ASP A 420 -33.35 2.50 5.69
C ASP A 420 -34.82 2.02 5.66
N GLY A 421 -35.23 1.42 4.53
CA GLY A 421 -36.58 0.93 4.29
C GLY A 421 -37.61 2.01 3.94
N ASN A 422 -37.19 3.28 3.81
CA ASN A 422 -38.05 4.38 3.42
C ASN A 422 -37.89 4.68 1.91
N PRO A 423 -38.98 4.69 1.12
CA PRO A 423 -38.91 5.06 -0.29
C PRO A 423 -38.41 6.49 -0.49
N VAL A 424 -37.50 6.66 -1.45
CA VAL A 424 -36.97 7.97 -1.82
C VAL A 424 -37.91 8.63 -2.83
N THR A 425 -38.50 9.77 -2.45
CA THR A 425 -39.43 10.54 -3.29
C THR A 425 -38.70 11.46 -4.28
N SER A 426 -39.34 11.84 -5.40
CA SER A 426 -38.76 12.69 -6.46
C SER A 426 -38.31 14.10 -6.05
N VAL A 427 -38.52 14.52 -4.80
CA VAL A 427 -38.08 15.81 -4.24
C VAL A 427 -36.76 15.68 -3.44
N SER A 428 -36.19 14.47 -3.33
CA SER A 428 -34.89 14.25 -2.68
C SER A 428 -33.72 14.70 -3.57
N SER A 429 -32.61 15.11 -2.96
CA SER A 429 -31.33 15.35 -3.64
C SER A 429 -30.63 14.09 -4.11
N ILE A 430 -31.22 12.91 -3.91
CA ILE A 430 -30.61 11.62 -4.26
C ILE A 430 -30.89 11.32 -5.73
N GLU A 431 -29.84 11.07 -6.50
CA GLU A 431 -29.92 10.76 -7.92
C GLU A 431 -29.44 9.33 -8.19
N LEU A 432 -30.20 8.58 -9.00
CA LEU A 432 -29.76 7.31 -9.56
C LEU A 432 -29.36 7.49 -11.02
N SER A 433 -28.19 6.99 -11.39
CA SER A 433 -27.78 6.89 -12.79
C SER A 433 -27.23 5.52 -13.12
N THR A 434 -27.43 5.09 -14.37
CA THR A 434 -26.97 3.80 -14.87
C THR A 434 -26.06 4.03 -16.08
N SER A 435 -24.91 3.38 -16.09
CA SER A 435 -23.94 3.43 -17.19
C SER A 435 -23.57 2.02 -17.66
N GLU A 436 -23.47 1.81 -18.97
CA GLU A 436 -22.97 0.55 -19.53
C GLU A 436 -21.48 0.38 -19.22
N GLN A 437 -21.07 -0.85 -18.87
CA GLN A 437 -19.67 -1.18 -18.66
C GLN A 437 -19.02 -1.65 -19.97
N LYS A 438 -17.79 -1.17 -20.21
CA LYS A 438 -16.99 -1.39 -21.41
C LYS A 438 -15.91 -2.43 -21.12
N TYR A 439 -15.94 -3.52 -21.88
CA TYR A 439 -14.96 -4.59 -21.77
C TYR A 439 -13.70 -4.22 -22.55
N LEU A 440 -12.54 -4.32 -21.89
CA LEU A 440 -11.24 -3.98 -22.51
C LEU A 440 -10.72 -5.05 -23.48
N GLU A 441 -11.32 -6.25 -23.47
CA GLU A 441 -11.09 -7.31 -24.46
C GLU A 441 -12.42 -7.94 -24.88
N GLU A 442 -12.43 -8.59 -26.04
CA GLU A 442 -13.58 -9.42 -26.46
C GLU A 442 -13.72 -10.65 -25.54
N ALA A 443 -14.96 -11.08 -25.32
CA ALA A 443 -15.26 -12.25 -24.51
C ALA A 443 -14.67 -13.51 -25.17
N GLU A 444 -14.01 -14.36 -24.37
CA GLU A 444 -13.36 -15.60 -24.84
C GLU A 444 -14.33 -16.56 -25.55
N ASP A 445 -15.63 -16.49 -25.22
CA ASP A 445 -16.68 -17.36 -25.75
C ASP A 445 -17.56 -16.68 -26.80
N GLY A 446 -17.25 -15.44 -27.23
CA GLY A 446 -18.06 -14.66 -28.16
C GLY A 446 -19.39 -14.12 -27.62
N GLU A 447 -19.85 -14.60 -26.44
CA GLU A 447 -20.97 -14.02 -25.72
C GLU A 447 -20.54 -12.76 -24.95
N LYS A 448 -20.99 -11.59 -25.42
CA LYS A 448 -20.85 -10.34 -24.65
C LYS A 448 -21.82 -10.37 -23.47
N THR A 449 -21.32 -10.75 -22.29
CA THR A 449 -22.03 -10.46 -21.04
C THR A 449 -22.24 -8.95 -20.97
N LYS A 450 -23.49 -8.48 -20.97
CA LYS A 450 -23.78 -7.07 -20.75
C LYS A 450 -23.76 -6.83 -19.25
N SER A 451 -22.98 -5.85 -18.81
CA SER A 451 -22.96 -5.41 -17.42
C SER A 451 -23.14 -3.90 -17.35
N VAL A 452 -23.75 -3.45 -16.24
CA VAL A 452 -23.98 -2.03 -15.96
C VAL A 452 -23.44 -1.67 -14.59
N MET A 453 -23.08 -0.39 -14.46
CA MET A 453 -22.82 0.27 -13.18
C MET A 453 -24.03 1.14 -12.82
N VAL A 454 -24.43 1.13 -11.55
CA VAL A 454 -25.42 2.04 -10.98
C VAL A 454 -24.76 2.93 -9.94
N ASP A 455 -24.89 4.23 -10.10
CA ASP A 455 -24.51 5.23 -9.09
C ASP A 455 -25.76 5.68 -8.32
N VAL A 456 -25.66 5.70 -6.99
CA VAL A 456 -26.59 6.37 -6.08
C VAL A 456 -25.84 7.53 -5.45
N ASP A 457 -26.12 8.74 -5.90
CA ASP A 457 -25.44 9.98 -5.50
C ASP A 457 -26.34 10.86 -4.62
N GLY A 458 -25.77 11.84 -3.91
CA GLY A 458 -26.51 12.77 -3.05
C GLY A 458 -27.00 12.17 -1.73
N LEU A 459 -26.39 11.07 -1.29
CA LEU A 459 -26.66 10.44 0.01
C LEU A 459 -26.06 11.27 1.16
N SER A 460 -26.52 10.97 2.38
CA SER A 460 -25.94 11.53 3.61
C SER A 460 -26.03 10.51 4.75
N LEU A 461 -25.56 9.29 4.49
CA LEU A 461 -25.69 8.17 5.44
C LEU A 461 -24.60 8.28 6.51
N PRO A 462 -24.93 8.41 7.81
CA PRO A 462 -23.91 8.52 8.84
C PRO A 462 -23.10 7.24 8.95
N VAL A 463 -21.77 7.33 8.79
CA VAL A 463 -20.87 6.16 8.82
C VAL A 463 -20.92 5.42 10.16
N GLY A 464 -21.14 6.14 11.26
CA GLY A 464 -21.25 5.57 12.60
C GLY A 464 -22.63 5.00 12.96
N LYS A 465 -23.54 4.80 11.99
CA LYS A 465 -24.82 4.12 12.18
C LYS A 465 -25.00 3.04 11.12
N ASN A 466 -25.70 1.97 11.49
CA ASN A 466 -26.17 1.00 10.50
C ASN A 466 -27.07 1.73 9.50
N PHE A 467 -26.83 1.50 8.23
CA PHE A 467 -27.68 1.97 7.14
C PHE A 467 -27.98 0.83 6.18
N ALA A 468 -29.03 0.99 5.38
CA ALA A 468 -29.29 0.17 4.21
C ALA A 468 -29.78 1.01 3.03
N VAL A 469 -29.24 0.76 1.84
CA VAL A 469 -29.69 1.32 0.57
C VAL A 469 -30.09 0.15 -0.32
N SER A 470 -31.28 0.20 -0.93
CA SER A 470 -31.73 -0.83 -1.85
C SER A 470 -32.54 -0.27 -3.01
N TRP A 471 -32.49 -0.95 -4.15
CA TRP A 471 -33.31 -0.63 -5.33
C TRP A 471 -33.56 -1.88 -6.15
N LYS A 472 -34.48 -1.77 -7.11
CA LYS A 472 -34.76 -2.82 -8.09
C LYS A 472 -34.18 -2.45 -9.44
N MET A 473 -33.46 -3.39 -10.03
CA MET A 473 -33.10 -3.40 -11.44
C MET A 473 -34.31 -3.85 -12.25
N GLY A 474 -34.61 -3.16 -13.35
CA GLY A 474 -35.58 -3.66 -14.31
C GLY A 474 -35.06 -4.96 -14.92
N ILE A 475 -35.84 -6.02 -14.79
CA ILE A 475 -35.52 -7.35 -15.33
C ILE A 475 -36.05 -7.39 -16.77
N LYS A 476 -35.24 -7.83 -17.74
CA LYS A 476 -35.75 -8.18 -19.07
C LYS A 476 -36.77 -9.30 -18.93
N ALA A 477 -37.98 -9.07 -19.44
CA ALA A 477 -39.01 -10.09 -19.59
C ALA A 477 -38.54 -11.21 -20.53
#